data_AF-A0A1W9VUI9-F1
#
_entry.id   AF-A0A1W9VUI9-F1
#
_cell.length_a   1.000
_cell.length_b   1.000
_cell.length_c   1.000
_cell.angle_alpha   90.00
_cell.angle_beta   90.00
_cell.angle_gamma   90.00
#
_symmetry.space_group_name_H-M   'P 1'
#
loop_
_entity.id
_entity.type
_entity.pdbx_description
1 polymer ?
#
loop_
_entity_poly.entity_id
_entity_poly.type
_entity_poly.pdbx_seq_one_letter_code
_entity_poly.pdbx_strand_id
1 'polypeptide(L)'
;MLGSSERPLLKAGSIIAYEHHEKWNGTGYPCGKKGEDIHIYGRITAIADVFDALYHKRCYKDAWPIEKILELITEEKGKHFDPKLADIFLENIDEIISIVKECSIK
;
A
#
# COMPACT_ATOMS: atom_id res chain seq x y z
N MET A 1 18.55 9.36 -14.44
CA MET A 1 17.77 9.29 -13.18
C MET A 1 16.36 8.83 -13.51
N LEU A 2 15.67 8.11 -12.62
CA LEU A 2 14.33 7.58 -12.90
C LEU A 2 13.30 8.69 -13.20
N GLY A 3 13.37 9.81 -12.47
CA GLY A 3 12.45 10.94 -12.64
C GLY A 3 12.62 11.76 -13.93
N SER A 4 13.73 11.60 -14.66
CA SER A 4 13.99 12.34 -15.91
C SER A 4 13.64 11.53 -17.17
N SER A 5 13.00 10.38 -17.02
CA SER A 5 12.65 9.51 -18.14
C SER A 5 11.27 9.81 -18.67
N GLU A 6 11.14 9.88 -20.00
CA GLU A 6 9.83 10.01 -20.67
C GLU A 6 9.08 8.68 -20.79
N ARG A 7 9.70 7.56 -20.41
CA ARG A 7 9.08 6.23 -20.54
C ARG A 7 8.00 6.05 -19.46
N PRO A 8 6.74 5.70 -19.82
CA PRO A 8 5.64 5.60 -18.86
C PRO A 8 5.94 4.68 -17.65
N LEU A 9 6.58 3.54 -17.90
CA LEU A 9 6.96 2.60 -16.84
C LEU A 9 7.93 3.21 -15.82
N LEU A 10 8.93 3.95 -16.30
CA LEU A 10 9.93 4.57 -15.41
C LEU A 10 9.34 5.76 -14.65
N LYS A 11 8.38 6.49 -15.25
CA LYS A 11 7.59 7.50 -14.54
C LYS A 11 6.72 6.89 -13.45
N ALA A 12 6.03 5.78 -13.73
CA ALA A 12 5.24 5.09 -12.71
C ALA A 12 6.13 4.62 -11.54
N GLY A 13 7.28 4.01 -11.86
CA GLY A 13 8.24 3.59 -10.84
C GLY A 13 8.80 4.75 -10.00
N SER A 14 9.08 5.90 -10.60
CA SER A 14 9.56 7.07 -9.85
C SER A 14 8.48 7.64 -8.93
N ILE A 15 7.24 7.71 -9.39
CA ILE A 15 6.08 8.14 -8.57
C ILE A 15 5.91 7.21 -7.37
N ILE A 16 5.87 5.89 -7.60
CA ILE A 16 5.70 4.91 -6.52
C ILE A 16 6.83 5.05 -5.49
N ALA A 17 8.08 5.04 -5.95
CA ALA A 17 9.24 5.15 -5.07
C ALA A 17 9.20 6.44 -4.21
N TYR A 18 8.67 7.53 -4.75
CA TYR A 18 8.60 8.82 -4.05
C TYR A 18 7.39 8.93 -3.11
N GLU A 19 6.27 8.30 -3.42
CA GLU A 19 4.97 8.60 -2.76
C GLU A 19 4.35 7.45 -1.96
N HIS A 20 4.84 6.20 -2.05
CA HIS A 20 4.21 5.07 -1.35
C HIS A 20 4.24 5.16 0.19
N HIS A 21 4.99 6.10 0.75
CA HIS A 21 5.01 6.42 2.19
C HIS A 21 4.23 7.69 2.56
N GLU A 22 3.62 8.37 1.59
CA GLU A 22 2.65 9.43 1.87
C GLU A 22 1.38 8.82 2.47
N LYS A 23 0.72 9.56 3.36
CA LYS A 23 -0.50 9.13 4.05
C LYS A 23 -1.65 10.00 3.61
N TRP A 24 -2.83 9.41 3.42
CA TRP A 24 -4.02 10.13 2.96
C TRP A 24 -4.34 11.40 3.75
N ASN A 25 -4.08 11.43 5.06
CA ASN A 25 -4.31 12.57 5.93
C ASN A 25 -3.23 13.68 5.90
N GLY A 26 -2.12 13.49 5.18
CA GLY A 26 -1.01 14.44 5.12
C GLY A 26 0.08 14.24 6.17
N THR A 27 0.00 13.22 7.03
CA THR A 27 1.05 12.94 8.05
C THR A 27 2.12 11.98 7.55
N GLY A 28 2.18 11.73 6.24
CA GLY A 28 3.19 10.90 5.59
C GLY A 28 4.44 11.69 5.23
N TYR A 29 5.34 11.04 4.49
CA TYR A 29 6.59 11.61 4.04
C TYR A 29 6.87 11.15 2.60
N PRO A 30 7.73 11.86 1.84
CA PRO A 30 8.62 12.97 2.24
C PRO A 30 7.99 14.37 2.21
N CYS A 31 6.88 14.57 1.51
CA CYS A 31 6.32 15.90 1.24
C CYS A 31 5.09 16.22 2.10
N GLY A 32 4.48 15.23 2.76
CA GLY A 32 3.26 15.43 3.54
C GLY A 32 2.06 15.70 2.64
N LYS A 33 2.02 15.03 1.47
CA LYS A 33 0.90 15.14 0.52
C LYS A 33 -0.37 14.59 1.14
N LYS A 34 -1.52 15.17 0.77
CA LYS A 34 -2.83 14.82 1.35
C LYS A 34 -3.84 14.48 0.27
N GLY A 35 -4.66 13.46 0.53
CA GLY A 35 -5.77 13.10 -0.34
C GLY A 35 -5.32 12.79 -1.77
N GLU A 36 -5.96 13.47 -2.72
CA GLU A 36 -5.72 13.26 -4.15
C GLU A 36 -4.43 13.92 -4.67
N ASP A 37 -3.73 14.72 -3.86
CA ASP A 37 -2.39 15.22 -4.21
C ASP A 37 -1.35 14.09 -4.28
N ILE A 38 -1.66 12.95 -3.64
CA ILE A 38 -0.93 11.69 -3.78
C ILE A 38 -1.40 11.01 -5.06
N HIS A 39 -0.46 10.69 -5.94
CA HIS A 39 -0.78 9.98 -7.18
C HIS A 39 -1.42 8.63 -6.87
N ILE A 40 -2.36 8.19 -7.71
CA ILE A 40 -3.10 6.94 -7.50
C ILE A 40 -2.18 5.72 -7.33
N TYR A 41 -1.02 5.71 -8.01
CA TYR A 41 -0.01 4.67 -7.85
C TYR A 41 0.57 4.63 -6.43
N GLY A 42 0.91 5.77 -5.84
CA GLY A 42 1.38 5.83 -4.46
C GLY A 42 0.31 5.32 -3.48
N ARG A 43 -0.95 5.72 -3.68
CA ARG A 43 -2.07 5.29 -2.83
C ARG A 43 -2.35 3.79 -2.90
N ILE A 44 -2.32 3.19 -4.10
CA ILE A 44 -2.48 1.74 -4.30
C ILE A 44 -1.30 0.99 -3.69
N THR A 45 -0.06 1.45 -3.92
CA THR A 45 1.12 0.77 -3.39
C THR A 45 1.20 0.86 -1.87
N ALA A 46 0.79 1.96 -1.25
CA ALA A 46 0.81 2.12 0.21
C ALA A 46 0.00 1.04 0.94
N ILE A 47 -1.22 0.73 0.48
CA ILE A 47 -2.04 -0.32 1.12
C ILE A 47 -1.47 -1.72 0.86
N ALA A 48 -1.00 -1.98 -0.36
CA ALA A 48 -0.39 -3.26 -0.72
C ALA A 48 0.90 -3.53 0.08
N ASP A 49 1.77 -2.53 0.23
CA ASP A 49 3.03 -2.63 0.99
C ASP A 49 2.77 -2.91 2.47
N VAL A 50 1.83 -2.19 3.09
CA VAL A 50 1.48 -2.42 4.50
C VAL A 50 0.87 -3.80 4.71
N PHE A 51 -0.05 -4.23 3.83
CA PHE A 51 -0.64 -5.56 3.92
C PHE A 51 0.43 -6.65 3.83
N ASP A 52 1.26 -6.64 2.78
CA ASP A 52 2.30 -7.63 2.56
C ASP A 52 3.31 -7.67 3.72
N ALA A 53 3.67 -6.50 4.24
CA ALA A 53 4.57 -6.34 5.38
C ALA A 53 4.06 -6.96 6.69
N LEU A 54 2.74 -6.96 6.90
CA LEU A 54 2.11 -7.50 8.10
C LEU A 54 1.73 -8.96 7.95
N TYR A 55 1.36 -9.40 6.75
CA TYR A 55 0.92 -10.76 6.47
C TYR A 55 2.08 -11.76 6.47
N HIS A 56 3.30 -11.33 6.11
CA HIS A 56 4.47 -12.20 6.09
C HIS A 56 5.33 -12.10 7.36
N LYS A 57 5.89 -13.25 7.76
CA LYS A 57 6.91 -13.31 8.80
C LYS A 57 8.20 -12.64 8.32
N ARG A 58 8.78 -11.81 9.17
CA ARG A 58 10.10 -11.19 9.00
C ARG A 58 11.06 -11.72 10.06
N CYS A 59 12.36 -11.55 9.85
CA CYS A 59 13.39 -12.06 10.78
C CYS A 59 13.24 -11.56 12.23
N TYR A 60 12.60 -10.39 12.42
CA TYR A 60 12.39 -9.76 13.73
C TYR A 60 10.91 -9.71 14.17
N LYS A 61 9.96 -10.21 13.37
CA LYS A 61 8.53 -10.06 13.62
C LYS A 61 7.74 -11.19 13.00
N ASP A 62 6.92 -11.87 13.79
CA ASP A 62 5.98 -12.86 13.28
C ASP A 62 4.88 -12.20 12.44
N ALA A 63 4.33 -12.97 11.51
CA ALA A 63 3.15 -12.58 10.73
C ALA A 63 1.98 -12.23 11.67
N TRP A 64 1.21 -11.23 11.29
CA TRP A 64 -0.02 -10.88 12.00
C TRP A 64 -1.17 -11.80 11.58
N PRO A 65 -2.12 -12.11 12.49
CA PRO A 65 -3.39 -12.70 12.11
C PRO A 65 -4.10 -11.81 11.09
N ILE A 66 -4.75 -12.42 10.09
CA ILE A 66 -5.40 -11.69 9.01
C ILE A 66 -6.47 -10.73 9.54
N GLU A 67 -7.26 -11.15 10.52
CA GLU A 67 -8.33 -10.35 11.13
C GLU A 67 -7.79 -9.03 11.68
N LYS A 68 -6.60 -9.07 12.31
CA LYS A 68 -5.92 -7.88 12.85
C LYS A 68 -5.42 -6.94 11.76
N ILE A 69 -5.02 -7.49 10.61
CA ILE A 69 -4.59 -6.68 9.46
C ILE A 69 -5.81 -5.96 8.85
N LEU A 70 -6.95 -6.64 8.72
CA LEU A 70 -8.18 -6.06 8.20
C LEU A 70 -8.76 -4.99 9.14
N GLU A 71 -8.70 -5.23 10.45
CA GLU A 71 -9.06 -4.23 11.46
C GLU A 71 -8.20 -2.97 11.31
N LEU A 72 -6.87 -3.12 11.22
CA LEU A 72 -5.96 -1.99 11.00
C LEU A 72 -6.30 -1.20 9.72
N ILE A 73 -6.52 -1.89 8.60
CA ILE A 73 -6.88 -1.24 7.33
C ILE A 73 -8.18 -0.45 7.47
N THR A 74 -9.16 -1.02 8.19
CA THR A 74 -10.44 -0.37 8.46
C THR A 74 -10.27 0.87 9.36
N GLU A 75 -9.47 0.78 10.43
CA GLU A 75 -9.21 1.87 11.37
C GLU A 75 -8.42 3.04 10.75
N GLU A 76 -7.53 2.72 9.82
CA GLU A 76 -6.66 3.67 9.12
C GLU A 76 -7.26 4.21 7.81
N LYS A 77 -8.49 3.78 7.48
CA LYS A 77 -9.29 4.33 6.38
C LYS A 77 -9.48 5.84 6.54
N GLY A 78 -9.06 6.62 5.54
CA GLY A 78 -9.09 8.08 5.58
C GLY A 78 -8.02 8.72 6.46
N LYS A 79 -7.12 7.93 7.06
CA LYS A 79 -5.93 8.39 7.78
C LYS A 79 -4.68 8.05 6.99
N HIS A 80 -4.25 6.79 7.05
CA HIS A 80 -3.15 6.28 6.25
C HIS A 80 -3.61 6.05 4.80
N PHE A 81 -4.77 5.41 4.63
CA PHE A 81 -5.20 4.90 3.34
C PHE A 81 -6.31 5.75 2.72
N ASP A 82 -6.31 5.79 1.39
CA ASP A 82 -7.44 6.32 0.62
C ASP A 82 -8.71 5.54 0.98
N PRO A 83 -9.80 6.19 1.43
CA PRO A 83 -11.03 5.52 1.83
C PRO A 83 -11.60 4.60 0.77
N LYS A 84 -11.57 5.02 -0.49
CA LYS A 84 -12.16 4.26 -1.61
C LYS A 84 -11.31 3.03 -1.93
N LEU A 85 -9.99 3.16 -1.89
CA LEU A 85 -9.11 2.02 -2.13
C LEU A 85 -9.12 1.03 -0.98
N ALA A 86 -9.25 1.51 0.27
CA ALA A 86 -9.40 0.63 1.41
C ALA A 86 -10.67 -0.23 1.30
N ASP A 87 -11.80 0.37 0.88
CA ASP A 87 -13.04 -0.39 0.64
C ASP A 87 -12.86 -1.46 -0.44
N ILE A 88 -12.31 -1.07 -1.61
CA ILE A 88 -12.04 -2.00 -2.69
C ILE A 88 -11.10 -3.13 -2.24
N PHE A 89 -10.07 -2.80 -1.46
CA PHE A 89 -9.12 -3.79 -0.95
C PHE A 89 -9.79 -4.81 -0.02
N LEU A 90 -10.63 -4.34 0.91
CA LEU A 90 -11.36 -5.19 1.85
C LEU A 90 -12.42 -6.05 1.13
N GLU A 91 -13.12 -5.49 0.13
CA GLU A 91 -14.10 -6.22 -0.68
C GLU A 91 -13.47 -7.36 -1.50
N ASN A 92 -12.18 -7.26 -1.84
CA ASN A 92 -11.47 -8.23 -2.68
C ASN A 92 -10.43 -9.04 -1.89
N ILE A 93 -10.55 -9.09 -0.55
CA ILE A 93 -9.51 -9.67 0.31
C ILE A 93 -9.27 -11.17 0.03
N ASP A 94 -10.32 -11.92 -0.29
CA ASP A 94 -10.19 -13.36 -0.56
C ASP A 94 -9.32 -13.64 -1.81
N GLU A 95 -9.48 -12.82 -2.85
CA GLU A 95 -8.66 -12.90 -4.08
C GLU A 95 -7.20 -12.53 -3.78
N ILE A 96 -6.98 -11.47 -3.02
CA ILE A 96 -5.64 -11.03 -2.60
C ILE A 96 -4.94 -12.13 -1.80
N ILE A 97 -5.63 -12.77 -0.86
CA ILE A 97 -5.10 -13.90 -0.08
C ILE A 97 -4.77 -15.09 -0.97
N SER A 98 -5.60 -15.38 -1.99
CA SER A 98 -5.33 -16.44 -2.96
C SER A 98 -4.00 -16.19 -3.69
N ILE A 99 -3.81 -14.98 -4.21
CA ILE A 99 -2.58 -14.58 -4.91
C ILE A 99 -1.35 -14.71 -3.99
N VAL A 100 -1.44 -14.24 -2.75
CA VAL A 100 -0.32 -14.31 -1.80
C VAL A 100 0.05 -15.74 -1.47
N LYS A 101 -0.93 -16.64 -1.32
CA LYS A 101 -0.68 -18.07 -1.13
C LYS A 101 0.02 -18.69 -2.32
N GLU A 102 -0.38 -18.36 -3.55
CA GLU A 102 0.27 -18.84 -4.78
C GLU A 102 1.73 -18.38 -4.86
N CYS A 103 2.02 -17.12 -4.52
CA CYS A 103 3.38 -16.58 -4.54
C CYS A 103 4.28 -17.11 -3.42
N SER A 104 3.70 -17.57 -2.31
CA SER A 104 4.43 -18.13 -1.16
C SER A 104 4.85 -19.59 -1.37
N ILE A 105 4.43 -20.25 -2.45
CA ILE A 105 4.90 -21.58 -2.84
C ILE A 105 6.25 -21.42 -3.55
N LYS A 106 7.33 -21.40 -2.77
CA LYS A 106 8.70 -21.63 -3.23
C LYS A 106 9.42 -22.58 -2.29
#